data_AF-A0A2T0SMK2-F1
#
_entry.id   AF-A0A2T0SMK2-F1
#
_cell.length_a   1.000
_cell.length_b   1.000
_cell.length_c   1.000
_cell.angle_alpha   90.00
_cell.angle_beta   90.00
_cell.angle_gamma   90.00
#
_symmetry.space_group_name_H-M   'P 1'
#
loop_
_entity.id
_entity.type
_entity.pdbx_description
1 polymer ?
#
loop_
_entity_poly.entity_id
_entity_poly.type
_entity_poly.pdbx_seq_one_letter_code
_entity_poly.pdbx_strand_id
1 'polypeptide(L)'
;MTPDDIYNILTDAISTNITDDWTIARVNVQMLDNGQDIEFDGFYLTPSGDAEVLITEFPADVTDAVQTLYRMRLEDGLPQANRLQIDLTPQGKFTTDFSWDQEMQDEDEHFSRGGTAADWLAIREERYGKPEAND
;
A
#
# COMPACT_ATOMS: atom_id res chain seq x y z
N MET A 1 -16.87 -12.38 5.01
CA MET A 1 -16.13 -11.14 5.30
C MET A 1 -16.63 -10.10 4.33
N THR A 2 -16.94 -8.91 4.81
CA THR A 2 -17.37 -7.75 4.03
C THR A 2 -16.22 -6.75 3.87
N PRO A 3 -16.26 -5.81 2.92
CA PRO A 3 -15.26 -4.74 2.84
C PRO A 3 -15.11 -3.97 4.16
N ASP A 4 -16.21 -3.70 4.87
CA ASP A 4 -16.18 -3.03 6.18
C ASP A 4 -15.43 -3.84 7.23
N ASP A 5 -15.61 -5.17 7.27
CA ASP A 5 -14.85 -6.03 8.19
C ASP A 5 -13.33 -5.93 7.93
N ILE A 6 -12.93 -5.83 6.66
CA ILE A 6 -11.52 -5.76 6.25
C ILE A 6 -10.92 -4.42 6.66
N TYR A 7 -11.63 -3.32 6.40
CA TYR A 7 -11.17 -2.01 6.84
C TYR A 7 -11.07 -1.91 8.36
N ASN A 8 -11.97 -2.56 9.11
CA ASN A 8 -11.87 -2.61 10.56
C ASN A 8 -10.61 -3.37 11.01
N ILE A 9 -10.32 -4.55 10.43
CA ILE A 9 -9.11 -5.32 10.73
C ILE A 9 -7.85 -4.49 10.46
N LEU A 10 -7.80 -3.80 9.32
CA LEU A 10 -6.64 -3.02 8.92
C LEU A 10 -6.46 -1.76 9.76
N THR A 11 -7.54 -1.02 10.05
CA THR A 11 -7.45 0.20 10.86
C THR A 11 -7.13 -0.09 12.34
N ASP A 12 -7.56 -1.23 12.86
CA ASP A 12 -7.17 -1.73 14.18
C ASP A 12 -5.69 -2.10 14.23
N ALA A 13 -5.18 -2.80 13.20
CA ALA A 13 -3.76 -3.14 13.09
C ALA A 13 -2.87 -1.89 13.00
N ILE A 14 -3.27 -0.90 12.20
CA ILE A 14 -2.58 0.40 12.09
C ILE A 14 -2.52 1.08 13.46
N SER A 15 -3.66 1.20 14.14
CA SER A 15 -3.74 1.89 15.44
C SER A 15 -2.93 1.18 16.53
N THR A 16 -2.89 -0.16 16.50
CA THR A 16 -2.16 -0.98 17.48
C THR A 16 -0.64 -0.83 17.34
N ASN A 17 -0.15 -0.59 16.12
CA ASN A 17 1.28 -0.46 15.85
C ASN A 17 1.85 0.94 16.13
N ILE A 18 1.00 1.95 16.38
CA ILE A 18 1.43 3.30 16.74
C ILE A 18 1.26 3.48 18.25
N THR A 19 2.38 3.52 18.98
CA THR A 19 2.38 3.68 20.45
C THR A 19 2.38 5.13 20.93
N ASP A 20 2.81 6.05 20.07
CA ASP A 20 2.98 7.47 20.38
C ASP A 20 1.72 8.29 20.05
N ASP A 21 1.70 9.57 20.43
CA ASP A 21 0.66 10.49 19.95
C ASP A 21 0.82 10.72 18.44
N TRP A 22 -0.29 10.72 17.70
CA TRP A 22 -0.31 10.92 16.26
C TRP A 22 -1.58 11.65 15.80
N THR A 23 -1.57 12.17 14.57
CA THR A 23 -2.66 12.98 14.01
C THR A 23 -3.31 12.34 12.80
N ILE A 24 -2.50 11.73 11.93
CA ILE A 24 -2.92 10.96 10.76
C ILE A 24 -1.90 9.86 10.50
N ALA A 25 -2.38 8.68 10.13
CA ALA A 25 -1.57 7.55 9.71
C ALA A 25 -1.92 7.25 8.26
N ARG A 26 -0.91 7.13 7.40
CA ARG A 26 -1.05 6.74 6.01
C ARG A 26 -0.40 5.38 5.82
N VAL A 27 -1.17 4.43 5.33
CA VAL A 27 -0.66 3.13 4.86
C VAL A 27 -0.93 3.00 3.38
N ASN A 28 0.11 2.65 2.63
CA ASN A 28 0.01 2.22 1.25
C ASN A 28 0.10 0.69 1.21
N VAL A 29 -0.74 0.10 0.39
CA VAL A 29 -0.70 -1.31 0.03
C VAL A 29 -0.40 -1.39 -1.45
N GLN A 30 0.66 -2.10 -1.79
CA GLN A 30 1.02 -2.44 -3.15
C GLN A 30 0.57 -3.87 -3.43
N MET A 31 -0.14 -4.06 -4.54
CA MET A 31 -0.67 -5.36 -4.96
C MET A 31 0.18 -5.88 -6.11
N LEU A 32 0.94 -6.94 -5.82
CA LEU A 32 1.89 -7.58 -6.72
C LEU A 32 1.32 -8.91 -7.24
N ASP A 33 1.79 -9.38 -8.38
CA ASP A 33 1.32 -10.61 -9.03
C ASP A 33 -0.22 -10.72 -9.06
N ASN A 34 -0.89 -9.66 -9.51
CA ASN A 34 -2.35 -9.54 -9.49
C ASN A 34 -2.97 -9.80 -8.10
N GLY A 35 -2.37 -9.25 -7.05
CA GLY A 35 -2.85 -9.34 -5.67
C GLY A 35 -2.70 -10.72 -5.03
N GLN A 36 -1.86 -11.61 -5.59
CA GLN A 36 -1.40 -12.81 -4.89
C GLN A 36 -0.40 -12.48 -3.79
N ASP A 37 0.36 -11.41 -3.96
CA ASP A 37 1.26 -10.87 -2.95
C ASP A 37 0.95 -9.40 -2.71
N ILE A 38 1.18 -8.94 -1.48
CA ILE A 38 0.98 -7.54 -1.12
C ILE A 38 2.10 -7.05 -0.22
N GLU A 39 2.51 -5.81 -0.44
CA GLU A 39 3.47 -5.12 0.40
C GLU A 39 2.82 -3.92 1.08
N PHE A 40 3.19 -3.69 2.34
CA PHE A 40 2.71 -2.59 3.14
C PHE A 40 3.85 -1.63 3.45
N ASP A 41 3.63 -0.35 3.17
CA ASP A 41 4.48 0.75 3.64
C ASP A 41 3.61 1.85 4.26
N GLY A 42 4.20 2.69 5.09
CA GLY A 42 3.43 3.75 5.72
C GLY A 42 4.21 4.66 6.62
N PHE A 43 3.56 5.74 7.00
CA PHE A 43 4.05 6.71 7.96
C PHE A 43 2.89 7.28 8.77
N TYR A 44 3.18 7.88 9.91
CA TYR A 44 2.23 8.68 10.66
C TYR A 44 2.82 10.05 10.98
N LEU A 45 1.94 11.04 11.16
CA LEU A 45 2.35 12.38 11.57
C LEU A 45 2.19 12.55 13.08
N THR A 46 3.25 12.99 13.75
CA THR A 46 3.20 13.40 15.15
C THR A 46 2.37 14.69 15.32
N PRO A 47 1.99 15.08 16.55
CA PRO A 47 1.32 16.36 16.79
C PRO A 47 2.11 17.59 16.35
N SER A 48 3.44 17.47 16.24
CA SER A 48 4.34 18.50 15.73
C SER A 48 4.32 18.61 14.20
N GLY A 49 3.76 17.62 13.51
CA GLY A 49 3.74 17.52 12.05
C GLY A 49 4.91 16.74 11.46
N ASP A 50 5.79 16.18 12.29
CA ASP A 50 6.91 15.34 11.84
C ASP A 50 6.39 13.98 11.36
N ALA A 51 6.94 13.47 10.25
CA ALA A 51 6.59 12.16 9.71
C ALA A 51 7.50 11.08 10.29
N GLU A 52 6.88 10.05 10.86
CA GLU A 52 7.56 8.88 11.44
C GLU A 52 7.15 7.63 10.68
N VAL A 53 8.09 6.70 10.48
CA VAL A 53 7.83 5.45 9.77
C VAL A 53 6.87 4.57 10.57
N LEU A 54 5.84 4.05 9.91
CA LEU A 54 4.90 3.12 10.52
C LEU A 54 5.44 1.69 10.37
N ILE A 55 5.42 0.93 11.47
CA ILE A 55 5.77 -0.49 11.43
C ILE A 55 4.61 -1.25 10.78
N THR A 56 4.83 -1.73 9.56
CA THR A 56 3.83 -2.43 8.73
C THR A 56 3.99 -3.96 8.72
N GLU A 57 4.69 -4.53 9.70
CA GLU A 57 4.77 -5.97 9.93
C GLU A 57 3.45 -6.51 10.51
N PHE A 58 2.38 -6.41 9.73
CA PHE A 58 1.05 -6.83 10.13
C PHE A 58 0.93 -8.37 10.17
N PRO A 59 0.06 -8.90 11.03
CA PRO A 59 -0.19 -10.34 11.09
C PRO A 59 -0.81 -10.85 9.78
N ALA A 60 -0.60 -12.14 9.49
CA ALA A 60 -1.09 -12.79 8.27
C ALA A 60 -2.61 -12.60 8.04
N ASP A 61 -3.40 -12.54 9.10
CA ASP A 61 -4.85 -12.30 9.00
C ASP A 61 -5.20 -10.94 8.36
N VAL A 62 -4.37 -9.90 8.60
CA VAL A 62 -4.53 -8.58 7.96
C VAL A 62 -4.18 -8.69 6.47
N THR A 63 -3.09 -9.38 6.16
CA THR A 63 -2.65 -9.62 4.78
C THR A 63 -3.71 -10.36 3.97
N ASP A 64 -4.22 -11.48 4.50
CA ASP A 64 -5.28 -12.28 3.88
C ASP A 64 -6.58 -11.49 3.71
N ALA A 65 -6.88 -10.61 4.68
CA ALA A 65 -8.05 -9.74 4.61
C ALA A 65 -7.93 -8.75 3.44
N VAL A 66 -6.77 -8.10 3.28
CA VAL A 66 -6.53 -7.13 2.20
C VAL A 66 -6.48 -7.81 0.83
N GLN A 67 -5.88 -8.99 0.71
CA GLN A 67 -5.94 -9.80 -0.51
C GLN A 67 -7.39 -10.15 -0.88
N THR A 68 -8.21 -10.47 0.12
CA THR A 68 -9.64 -10.74 -0.10
C THR A 68 -10.38 -9.49 -0.59
N LEU A 69 -10.06 -8.30 -0.07
CA LEU A 69 -10.63 -7.04 -0.55
C LEU A 69 -10.29 -6.81 -2.03
N TYR A 70 -9.04 -7.09 -2.42
CA TYR A 70 -8.63 -6.98 -3.82
C TYR A 70 -9.40 -7.93 -4.73
N ARG A 71 -9.53 -9.21 -4.34
CA ARG A 71 -10.33 -10.20 -5.08
C ARG A 71 -11.79 -9.76 -5.23
N MET A 72 -12.41 -9.24 -4.17
CA MET A 72 -13.77 -8.72 -4.23
C MET A 72 -13.91 -7.60 -5.26
N ARG A 73 -12.94 -6.67 -5.33
CA ARG A 73 -12.96 -5.61 -6.36
C ARG A 73 -12.97 -6.18 -7.78
N LEU A 74 -12.14 -7.20 -8.03
CA LEU A 74 -12.07 -7.85 -9.34
C LEU A 74 -13.38 -8.54 -9.70
N GLU A 75 -13.99 -9.25 -8.74
CA GLU A 75 -15.27 -9.94 -8.91
C GLU A 75 -16.43 -8.94 -9.17
N ASP A 76 -16.40 -7.78 -8.52
CA ASP A 76 -17.37 -6.69 -8.71
C ASP A 76 -17.16 -5.90 -10.02
N GLY A 77 -16.13 -6.22 -10.80
CA GLY A 77 -15.82 -5.54 -12.06
C GLY A 77 -15.39 -4.09 -11.89
N LEU A 78 -14.82 -3.75 -10.72
CA LEU A 78 -14.32 -2.41 -10.45
C LEU A 78 -13.05 -2.12 -11.27
N PRO A 79 -12.70 -0.84 -11.49
CA PRO A 79 -11.47 -0.47 -12.18
C PRO A 79 -10.25 -1.13 -11.55
N GLN A 80 -9.31 -1.55 -12.41
CA GLN A 80 -8.04 -2.12 -11.98
C GLN A 80 -7.29 -1.13 -11.09
N ALA A 81 -6.68 -1.66 -10.04
CA ALA A 81 -5.87 -0.90 -9.11
C ALA A 81 -4.75 -1.83 -8.64
N ASN A 82 -3.53 -1.33 -8.58
CA ASN A 82 -2.41 -2.03 -7.97
C ASN A 82 -1.91 -1.30 -6.71
N ARG A 83 -2.53 -0.16 -6.37
CA ARG A 83 -2.29 0.56 -5.12
C ARG A 83 -3.59 0.82 -4.35
N LEU A 84 -3.52 0.66 -3.04
CA LEU A 84 -4.53 1.11 -2.08
C LEU A 84 -3.84 2.03 -1.06
N GLN A 85 -4.33 3.25 -0.91
CA GLN A 85 -3.92 4.15 0.17
C GLN A 85 -5.03 4.22 1.21
N ILE A 86 -4.66 4.17 2.48
CA ILE A 86 -5.55 4.37 3.62
C ILE A 86 -5.00 5.47 4.49
N ASP A 87 -5.81 6.49 4.71
CA ASP A 87 -5.55 7.54 5.69
C ASP A 87 -6.48 7.32 6.87
N LEU A 88 -5.93 7.13 8.06
CA LEU A 88 -6.66 6.92 9.32
C LEU A 88 -6.39 8.10 10.27
N THR A 89 -7.36 8.42 11.13
CA THR A 89 -7.18 9.35 12.25
C THR A 89 -7.33 8.62 13.59
N PRO A 90 -6.80 9.16 14.71
CA PRO A 90 -6.92 8.55 16.03
C PRO A 90 -8.35 8.35 16.51
N GLN A 91 -9.33 9.01 15.89
CA GLN A 91 -10.75 8.87 16.21
C GLN A 91 -11.42 7.72 15.44
N GLY A 92 -10.65 6.91 14.70
CA GLY A 92 -11.16 5.81 13.89
C GLY A 92 -11.82 6.26 12.58
N LYS A 93 -11.64 7.51 12.16
CA LYS A 93 -12.10 7.97 10.85
C LYS A 93 -11.05 7.63 9.82
N PHE A 94 -11.48 7.05 8.70
CA PHE A 94 -10.56 6.73 7.62
C PHE A 94 -11.11 7.08 6.25
N THR A 95 -10.21 7.24 5.28
CA THR A 95 -10.49 7.34 3.85
C THR A 95 -9.63 6.35 3.10
N THR A 96 -10.17 5.80 2.01
CA THR A 96 -9.44 4.88 1.14
C THR A 96 -9.42 5.38 -0.29
N ASP A 97 -8.31 5.17 -0.98
CA ASP A 97 -8.15 5.49 -2.40
C ASP A 97 -7.50 4.32 -3.13
N PHE A 98 -8.15 3.86 -4.20
CA PHE A 98 -7.62 2.82 -5.07
C PHE A 98 -7.13 3.47 -6.36
N SER A 99 -5.88 3.21 -6.72
CA SER A 99 -5.26 3.80 -7.89
C SER A 99 -4.44 2.78 -8.68
N TRP A 100 -4.17 3.16 -9.93
CA TRP A 100 -3.32 2.41 -10.83
C TRP A 100 -2.00 3.15 -11.01
N ASP A 101 -0.90 2.45 -10.74
CA ASP A 101 0.47 2.90 -10.94
C ASP A 101 1.12 2.06 -12.04
N GLN A 102 1.28 2.66 -13.23
CA GLN A 102 1.82 1.95 -14.38
C GLN A 102 3.31 1.59 -14.20
N GLU A 103 4.07 2.44 -13.48
CA GLU A 103 5.49 2.18 -13.23
C GLU A 103 5.63 0.95 -12.33
N MET A 104 4.85 0.88 -11.26
CA MET A 104 4.82 -0.27 -10.36
C MET A 104 4.36 -1.55 -11.07
N GLN A 105 3.37 -1.45 -11.97
CA GLN A 105 2.95 -2.61 -12.76
C GLN A 105 4.07 -3.12 -13.68
N ASP A 106 4.75 -2.21 -14.39
CA ASP A 106 5.85 -2.55 -15.28
C ASP A 106 7.02 -3.17 -14.50
N GLU A 107 7.27 -2.67 -13.28
CA GLU A 107 8.29 -3.20 -12.35
C GLU A 107 7.99 -4.64 -11.95
N ASP A 108 6.77 -4.88 -11.46
CA ASP A 108 6.29 -6.21 -11.07
C ASP A 108 6.43 -7.20 -12.23
N GLU A 109 5.93 -6.86 -13.42
CA GLU A 109 6.02 -7.71 -14.60
C GLU A 109 7.47 -8.01 -15.01
N HIS A 110 8.38 -7.04 -14.86
CA HIS A 110 9.80 -7.21 -15.16
C HIS A 110 10.45 -8.23 -14.21
N PHE A 111 10.22 -8.08 -12.92
CA PHE A 111 10.81 -8.98 -11.92
C PHE A 111 10.17 -10.37 -11.92
N SER A 112 8.85 -10.48 -12.13
CA SER A 112 8.20 -11.79 -12.30
C SER A 112 8.74 -12.57 -13.50
N ARG A 113 9.28 -11.90 -14.52
CA ARG A 113 9.92 -12.51 -15.69
C ARG A 113 11.40 -12.80 -15.50
N GLY A 114 11.94 -12.60 -14.30
CA GLY A 114 13.35 -12.83 -13.96
C GLY A 114 14.29 -11.71 -14.41
N GLY A 115 13.75 -10.51 -14.64
CA GLY A 115 14.53 -9.32 -14.95
C GLY A 115 15.44 -8.90 -13.79
N THR A 116 16.53 -8.19 -14.10
CA THR A 116 17.47 -7.70 -13.08
C THR A 116 17.18 -6.26 -12.69
N ALA A 117 17.63 -5.83 -11.50
CA ALA A 117 17.51 -4.45 -11.07
C ALA A 117 18.25 -3.46 -12.00
N ALA A 118 19.39 -3.89 -12.59
CA ALA A 118 20.12 -3.06 -13.54
C ALA A 118 19.32 -2.80 -14.83
N ASP A 119 18.63 -3.83 -15.33
CA ASP A 119 17.76 -3.70 -16.50
C ASP A 119 16.54 -2.83 -16.17
N TRP A 120 15.95 -3.02 -14.98
CA TRP A 120 14.82 -2.21 -14.53
C TRP A 120 15.17 -0.73 -14.47
N LEU A 121 16.32 -0.38 -13.87
CA LEU A 121 16.77 1.02 -13.78
C LEU A 121 16.89 1.68 -15.16
N ALA A 122 17.39 0.94 -16.16
CA ALA A 122 17.48 1.44 -17.53
C ALA A 122 16.09 1.64 -18.18
N ILE A 123 15.18 0.67 -18.01
CA ILE A 123 13.79 0.76 -18.51
C ILE A 123 13.06 1.93 -17.84
N ARG A 124 13.20 2.06 -16.52
CA ARG A 124 12.58 3.10 -15.72
C ARG A 124 13.05 4.47 -16.14
N GLU A 125 14.37 4.67 -16.30
CA GLU A 125 14.92 5.95 -16.75
C GLU A 125 14.40 6.34 -18.15
N GLU A 126 14.31 5.38 -19.07
CA GLU A 126 13.81 5.63 -20.43
C GLU A 126 12.31 5.97 -20.46
N ARG A 127 11.49 5.27 -19.66
CA ARG A 127 10.01 5.40 -19.69
C ARG A 127 9.45 6.45 -18.74
N TYR A 128 9.98 6.51 -17.52
CA TYR A 128 9.46 7.31 -16.40
C TYR A 128 10.40 8.45 -16.01
N GLY A 129 11.63 8.45 -16.53
CA GLY A 129 12.65 9.42 -16.21
C GLY A 129 13.48 9.04 -14.98
N LYS A 130 14.41 9.93 -14.63
CA LYS A 130 15.29 9.72 -13.48
C LYS A 130 14.48 9.77 -12.18
N PRO A 131 14.76 8.89 -11.20
CA PRO A 131 14.20 9.07 -9.87
C PRO A 131 14.60 10.44 -9.36
N GLU A 132 13.66 11.20 -8.79
CA GLU A 132 13.97 12.47 -8.16
C GLU A 132 15.04 12.21 -7.09
N ALA A 133 16.21 12.82 -7.26
CA ALA A 133 17.23 12.79 -6.23
C ALA A 133 16.70 13.66 -5.08
N ASN A 134 16.29 13.03 -3.99
CA ASN A 134 16.11 13.74 -2.73
C ASN A 134 17.50 14.21 -2.29
N ASP A 135 17.78 15.51 -2.48
CA ASP A 135 18.98 16.22 -2.00
C ASP A 135 18.97 16.33 -0.47
#